data_AF-E8V3H5-F1
#
_entry.id   AF-E8V3H5-F1
#
_cell.length_a   1.000
_cell.length_b   1.000
_cell.length_c   1.000
_cell.angle_alpha   90.00
_cell.angle_beta   90.00
_cell.angle_gamma   90.00
#
_symmetry.space_group_name_H-M   'P 1'
#
loop_
_entity.id
_entity.type
_entity.pdbx_description
1 polymer ?
#
loop_
_entity_poly.entity_id
_entity_poly.type
_entity_poly.pdbx_seq_one_letter_code
_entity_poly.pdbx_strand_id
1 'polypeptide(L)'
;MNRVKSSGTKLPYASSILALTVLLAVFASAQTTSSTADKFRPTRAPVPPPECKARVGYDRDLVLPGYLLPTQASPKTCIPFTSVAAQPPEGYRGDFYVDEFTDAKLRSRWEDCKKEKSCYDRVYKQVLSRHPPNKEHSLTDPHSRFLLGKIEEKGSNTDLKTIRRPAFFARAPYNEQIAKVDSKTYTVEFSAPPEAYERLHMHAPDDIKIRGWYICGDGVKNGHGGKVRSLIIMSGGGGDRITAIDDPSDKAYTIDPKTGETIPNDDWPNATTGVKGEAVWRQVWYELHEAGFDVLAIDRRGVGISGGYSDTNTLQQGHDLLSIVASLRTGKGIRALSATGGLSQDRDAASAIRGGTPDAGMPVMFLGSSRGTMASGWAMTINFDKDCSYDLPTITCGQPVHDNNIKGALLIAEFSSGVGYLESQTTPKDDGRGPGRDRGLFIGGIEIENNIVFFPSSAILAGMSKWPSVFLARGLWCYADGLEGSMDSYSRVNGQKDLVVVRGPHPYETWPDQEKRRVKERMIAYAQAVVLGRKTIPGRRTWSNMKELVGTTSDVWEPSTQPQLSRR
;
A
#
# COMPACT_ATOMS: atom_id res chain seq x y z
N MET A 1 -7.97 46.01 46.99
CA MET A 1 -8.81 47.17 47.38
C MET A 1 -7.92 48.41 47.45
N ASN A 2 -8.37 49.50 46.81
CA ASN A 2 -7.91 50.91 46.84
C ASN A 2 -6.52 51.25 46.27
N ARG A 3 -6.45 51.78 45.02
CA ARG A 3 -6.60 53.20 44.54
C ARG A 3 -5.35 54.03 44.86
N VAL A 4 -4.69 54.75 43.93
CA VAL A 4 -5.09 56.00 43.23
C VAL A 4 -4.06 56.28 42.09
N LYS A 5 -4.47 56.44 40.80
CA LYS A 5 -4.43 57.64 39.89
C LYS A 5 -3.11 58.45 39.84
N SER A 6 -2.65 59.11 38.76
CA SER A 6 -3.09 59.38 37.37
C SER A 6 -2.02 60.23 36.64
N SER A 7 -2.16 60.33 35.32
CA SER A 7 -1.83 61.50 34.44
C SER A 7 -0.42 61.55 33.87
N GLY A 8 -0.15 62.03 32.65
CA GLY A 8 -0.97 62.68 31.62
C GLY A 8 0.00 63.30 30.59
N THR A 9 -0.33 63.15 29.30
CA THR A 9 -0.11 64.07 28.16
C THR A 9 1.16 64.94 28.06
N LYS A 10 1.81 64.92 26.87
CA LYS A 10 1.83 66.05 25.89
C LYS A 10 2.85 65.84 24.75
N LEU A 11 2.36 65.97 23.52
CA LEU A 11 3.10 66.45 22.33
C LEU A 11 3.26 67.98 22.39
N PRO A 12 4.27 68.55 21.72
CA PRO A 12 4.01 69.52 20.64
C PRO A 12 4.89 69.27 19.38
N TYR A 13 4.37 69.45 18.15
CA TYR A 13 4.43 70.66 17.28
C TYR A 13 5.87 71.17 17.04
N ALA A 14 6.35 71.53 15.85
CA ALA A 14 5.77 71.85 14.55
C ALA A 14 6.90 71.93 13.51
N SER A 15 6.60 71.83 12.22
CA SER A 15 6.72 72.98 11.28
C SER A 15 6.59 72.53 9.84
N SER A 16 5.53 73.03 9.23
CA SER A 16 5.19 72.94 7.82
C SER A 16 6.02 73.95 7.02
N ILE A 17 6.42 73.58 5.80
CA ILE A 17 6.56 74.54 4.70
C ILE A 17 5.80 73.98 3.49
N LEU A 18 4.88 74.81 3.02
CA LEU A 18 4.03 74.67 1.84
C LEU A 18 4.85 74.93 0.56
N ALA A 19 4.62 74.14 -0.49
CA ALA A 19 4.66 74.63 -1.86
C ALA A 19 3.70 73.82 -2.75
N LEU A 20 2.64 74.51 -3.17
CA LEU A 20 1.77 74.28 -4.34
C LEU A 20 2.65 74.12 -5.61
N THR A 21 2.38 73.39 -6.69
CA THR A 21 1.15 72.97 -7.40
C THR A 21 1.58 72.01 -8.51
N VAL A 22 0.71 71.10 -9.00
CA VAL A 22 0.42 70.80 -10.43
C VAL A 22 -0.21 69.41 -10.55
N LEU A 23 -1.38 69.38 -11.21
CA LEU A 23 -2.16 68.22 -11.63
C LEU A 23 -1.33 67.22 -12.47
N LEU A 24 -1.49 65.93 -12.16
CA LEU A 24 -1.58 64.88 -13.17
C LEU A 24 -2.38 63.71 -12.58
N ALA A 25 -3.63 63.59 -13.02
CA ALA A 25 -4.48 62.44 -12.76
C ALA A 25 -3.91 61.23 -13.52
N VAL A 26 -3.12 60.40 -12.83
CA VAL A 26 -2.75 59.07 -13.31
C VAL A 26 -3.93 58.16 -12.99
N PHE A 27 -4.69 57.78 -14.01
CA PHE A 27 -5.57 56.62 -13.97
C PHE A 27 -4.72 55.41 -13.57
N ALA A 28 -4.84 54.96 -12.33
CA ALA A 28 -4.36 53.65 -11.92
C ALA A 28 -5.25 52.61 -12.61
N SER A 29 -4.83 52.17 -13.78
CA SER A 29 -5.31 50.94 -14.38
C SER A 29 -5.05 49.84 -13.36
N ALA A 30 -6.12 49.30 -12.78
CA ALA A 30 -6.07 48.04 -12.08
C ALA A 30 -5.54 47.01 -13.08
N GLN A 31 -4.24 46.74 -13.01
CA GLN A 31 -3.65 45.55 -13.62
C GLN A 31 -4.25 44.39 -12.85
N THR A 32 -5.34 43.86 -13.41
CA THR A 32 -5.71 42.47 -13.24
C THR A 32 -4.45 41.67 -13.50
N THR A 33 -3.83 41.19 -12.43
CA THR A 33 -2.90 40.07 -12.49
C THR A 33 -3.73 38.90 -12.99
N SER A 34 -3.80 38.78 -14.31
CA SER A 34 -4.13 37.54 -14.98
C SER A 34 -3.15 36.52 -14.43
N SER A 35 -3.57 35.77 -13.41
CA SER A 35 -2.89 34.55 -13.00
C SER A 35 -2.77 33.73 -14.26
N THR A 36 -1.56 33.64 -14.80
CA THR A 36 -1.23 32.63 -15.79
C THR A 36 -1.56 31.31 -15.11
N ALA A 37 -2.73 30.76 -15.43
CA ALA A 37 -3.13 29.44 -14.99
C ALA A 37 -1.99 28.52 -15.44
N ASP A 38 -1.18 28.08 -14.48
CA ASP A 38 -0.09 27.16 -14.73
C ASP A 38 -0.70 25.97 -15.46
N LYS A 39 -0.31 25.79 -16.72
CA LYS A 39 -0.77 24.64 -17.50
C LYS A 39 -0.18 23.42 -16.80
N PHE A 40 -1.00 22.71 -16.02
CA PHE A 40 -0.65 21.39 -15.51
C PHE A 40 -0.08 20.58 -16.67
N ARG A 41 1.18 20.17 -16.54
CA ARG A 41 1.82 19.27 -17.50
C ARG A 41 1.64 17.86 -16.94
N PRO A 42 0.99 16.95 -17.69
CA PRO A 42 0.94 15.55 -17.29
C PRO A 42 2.35 15.08 -16.98
N THR A 43 2.57 14.62 -15.75
CA THR A 43 3.84 14.05 -15.31
C THR A 43 4.07 12.67 -15.95
N ARG A 44 2.98 12.00 -16.35
CA ARG A 44 2.98 10.64 -16.89
C ARG A 44 3.62 10.57 -18.29
N ALA A 45 4.44 9.53 -18.49
CA ALA A 45 4.99 9.19 -19.80
C ALA A 45 3.87 8.89 -20.85
N PRO A 46 4.16 9.07 -22.16
CA PRO A 46 3.20 8.79 -23.22
C PRO A 46 2.63 7.37 -23.20
N VAL A 47 1.36 7.25 -23.60
CA VAL A 47 0.63 5.99 -23.75
C VAL A 47 0.22 5.87 -25.22
N PRO A 48 1.02 5.16 -26.06
CA PRO A 48 0.63 4.88 -27.44
C PRO A 48 -0.69 4.10 -27.51
N PRO A 49 -1.47 4.22 -28.59
CA PRO A 49 -2.65 3.38 -28.77
C PRO A 49 -2.30 1.88 -28.75
N PRO A 50 -3.12 1.02 -28.12
CA PRO A 50 -2.96 -0.42 -28.21
C PRO A 50 -3.00 -0.92 -29.67
N GLU A 51 -2.27 -1.98 -29.96
CA GLU A 51 -2.06 -2.51 -31.32
C GLU A 51 -2.79 -3.83 -31.58
N CYS A 52 -3.20 -4.51 -30.52
CA CYS A 52 -3.81 -5.84 -30.58
C CYS A 52 -4.72 -6.08 -29.37
N LYS A 53 -5.39 -7.23 -29.37
CA LYS A 53 -6.12 -7.76 -28.21
C LYS A 53 -5.73 -9.22 -27.99
N ALA A 54 -5.67 -9.64 -26.73
CA ALA A 54 -5.41 -11.04 -26.36
C ALA A 54 -6.24 -11.44 -25.14
N ARG A 55 -6.62 -12.72 -25.08
CA ARG A 55 -7.25 -13.30 -23.89
C ARG A 55 -6.20 -13.44 -22.79
N VAL A 56 -6.55 -13.02 -21.59
CA VAL A 56 -5.84 -13.36 -20.34
C VAL A 56 -6.68 -14.36 -19.56
N GLY A 57 -6.01 -15.31 -18.90
CA GLY A 57 -6.66 -16.36 -18.11
C GLY A 57 -6.85 -15.93 -16.66
N TYR A 58 -6.30 -16.72 -15.75
CA TYR A 58 -6.44 -16.65 -14.30
C TYR A 58 -6.50 -15.22 -13.77
N ASP A 59 -7.46 -15.08 -12.84
CA ASP A 59 -7.84 -13.86 -12.13
C ASP A 59 -8.70 -12.88 -12.93
N ARG A 60 -8.69 -12.98 -14.28
CA ARG A 60 -9.38 -12.02 -15.16
C ARG A 60 -10.35 -12.68 -16.14
N ASP A 61 -9.92 -13.69 -16.89
CA ASP A 61 -10.69 -14.35 -17.94
C ASP A 61 -11.32 -13.36 -18.95
N LEU A 62 -10.51 -12.39 -19.41
CA LEU A 62 -10.93 -11.27 -20.27
C LEU A 62 -10.11 -11.16 -21.55
N VAL A 63 -10.66 -10.45 -22.55
CA VAL A 63 -9.91 -10.03 -23.74
C VAL A 63 -9.44 -8.59 -23.55
N LEU A 64 -8.14 -8.42 -23.31
CA LEU A 64 -7.54 -7.13 -22.98
C LEU A 64 -6.80 -6.52 -24.18
N PRO A 65 -6.67 -5.18 -24.25
CA PRO A 65 -5.78 -4.52 -25.19
C PRO A 65 -4.32 -4.91 -24.93
N GLY A 66 -3.48 -4.82 -25.96
CA GLY A 66 -2.07 -5.14 -25.86
C GLY A 66 -1.20 -4.43 -26.89
N TYR A 67 0.12 -4.58 -26.75
CA TYR A 67 1.10 -4.16 -27.75
C TYR A 67 1.69 -5.38 -28.45
N LEU A 68 2.03 -5.22 -29.75
CA LEU A 68 2.76 -6.23 -30.49
C LEU A 68 4.26 -6.08 -30.19
N LEU A 69 4.83 -7.11 -29.58
CA LEU A 69 6.25 -7.19 -29.23
C LEU A 69 6.84 -8.54 -29.67
N PRO A 70 8.15 -8.58 -29.99
CA PRO A 70 8.81 -9.83 -30.34
C PRO A 70 8.91 -10.75 -29.11
N THR A 71 8.63 -12.02 -29.31
CA THR A 71 8.82 -13.10 -28.32
C THR A 71 9.47 -14.31 -28.99
N GLN A 72 9.81 -15.33 -28.21
CA GLN A 72 10.30 -16.62 -28.72
C GLN A 72 9.24 -17.33 -29.58
N ALA A 73 7.95 -17.10 -29.30
CA ALA A 73 6.85 -17.68 -30.05
C ALA A 73 6.63 -17.04 -31.43
N SER A 74 6.79 -15.71 -31.54
CA SER A 74 6.52 -14.96 -32.77
C SER A 74 7.20 -13.58 -32.75
N PRO A 75 7.63 -13.04 -33.91
CA PRO A 75 8.12 -11.67 -34.02
C PRO A 75 7.04 -10.61 -33.70
N LYS A 76 5.76 -11.01 -33.68
CA LYS A 76 4.62 -10.18 -33.29
C LYS A 76 3.69 -10.98 -32.39
N THR A 77 3.91 -10.89 -31.09
CA THR A 77 3.03 -11.47 -30.07
C THR A 77 2.32 -10.34 -29.33
N CYS A 78 1.01 -10.50 -29.13
CA CYS A 78 0.24 -9.53 -28.37
C CYS A 78 0.50 -9.70 -26.88
N ILE A 79 1.07 -8.66 -26.24
CA ILE A 79 1.29 -8.64 -24.79
C ILE A 79 0.17 -7.81 -24.15
N PRO A 80 -0.81 -8.45 -23.47
CA PRO A 80 -1.98 -7.77 -22.92
C PRO A 80 -1.66 -6.98 -21.65
N PHE A 81 -2.44 -5.93 -21.40
CA PHE A 81 -2.38 -5.13 -20.18
C PHE A 81 -3.77 -4.57 -19.81
N THR A 82 -3.97 -4.25 -18.53
CA THR A 82 -5.13 -3.46 -18.09
C THR A 82 -4.93 -1.98 -18.41
N SER A 83 -5.99 -1.32 -18.89
CA SER A 83 -5.98 0.10 -19.28
C SER A 83 -7.10 0.86 -18.57
N VAL A 84 -6.87 2.13 -18.25
CA VAL A 84 -7.79 2.99 -17.48
C VAL A 84 -9.12 3.28 -18.20
N ALA A 85 -10.22 3.28 -17.43
CA ALA A 85 -11.57 3.61 -17.88
C ALA A 85 -11.79 5.12 -18.03
N ALA A 86 -11.43 5.89 -17.01
CA ALA A 86 -11.70 7.32 -16.96
C ALA A 86 -10.71 8.07 -17.85
N GLN A 87 -11.23 8.97 -18.68
CA GLN A 87 -10.43 9.86 -19.53
C GLN A 87 -10.76 11.30 -19.18
N PRO A 88 -9.76 12.21 -19.18
CA PRO A 88 -10.03 13.64 -19.01
C PRO A 88 -10.96 14.11 -20.13
N PRO A 89 -12.04 14.85 -19.82
CA PRO A 89 -12.88 15.49 -20.82
C PRO A 89 -12.07 16.38 -21.77
N GLU A 90 -12.56 16.58 -22.99
CA GLU A 90 -11.91 17.49 -23.94
C GLU A 90 -11.74 18.88 -23.33
N GLY A 91 -10.53 19.43 -23.43
CA GLY A 91 -10.21 20.74 -22.88
C GLY A 91 -10.09 20.81 -21.36
N TYR A 92 -10.13 19.69 -20.63
CA TYR A 92 -9.91 19.67 -19.17
C TYR A 92 -8.60 20.36 -18.81
N ARG A 93 -8.65 21.23 -17.80
CA ARG A 93 -7.48 21.95 -17.28
C ARG A 93 -7.24 21.53 -15.84
N GLY A 94 -6.04 21.07 -15.56
CA GLY A 94 -5.66 20.56 -14.23
C GLY A 94 -5.26 19.10 -14.27
N ASP A 95 -5.12 18.51 -13.10
CA ASP A 95 -4.73 17.12 -12.89
C ASP A 95 -6.00 16.28 -12.73
N PHE A 96 -6.61 15.86 -13.84
CA PHE A 96 -7.89 15.14 -13.83
C PHE A 96 -7.97 13.99 -12.80
N TYR A 97 -6.91 13.19 -12.69
CA TYR A 97 -6.89 12.03 -11.80
C TYR A 97 -6.73 12.40 -10.32
N VAL A 98 -6.24 13.60 -10.02
CA VAL A 98 -6.20 14.15 -8.66
C VAL A 98 -7.47 14.93 -8.36
N ASP A 99 -7.82 15.86 -9.24
CA ASP A 99 -8.85 16.87 -9.05
C ASP A 99 -10.26 16.27 -9.07
N GLU A 100 -10.54 15.25 -9.89
CA GLU A 100 -11.88 14.64 -10.04
C GLU A 100 -12.15 13.45 -9.12
N PHE A 101 -11.13 12.98 -8.38
CA PHE A 101 -11.22 11.80 -7.53
C PHE A 101 -10.81 12.08 -6.08
N THR A 102 -10.94 13.34 -5.65
CA THR A 102 -10.76 13.74 -4.26
C THR A 102 -11.80 13.11 -3.35
N ASP A 103 -11.43 12.89 -2.09
CA ASP A 103 -12.31 12.40 -1.03
C ASP A 103 -13.66 13.15 -0.99
N ALA A 104 -13.61 14.49 -0.98
CA ALA A 104 -14.78 15.36 -0.98
C ALA A 104 -15.72 15.12 -2.19
N LYS A 105 -15.16 14.91 -3.39
CA LYS A 105 -15.98 14.61 -4.58
C LYS A 105 -16.59 13.21 -4.51
N LEU A 106 -15.87 12.21 -4.01
CA LEU A 106 -16.39 10.85 -3.87
C LEU A 106 -17.53 10.80 -2.84
N ARG A 107 -17.37 11.49 -1.70
CA ARG A 107 -18.42 11.70 -0.70
C ARG A 107 -19.65 12.42 -1.26
N SER A 108 -19.46 13.50 -2.02
CA SER A 108 -20.57 14.21 -2.68
C SER A 108 -21.32 13.31 -3.67
N ARG A 109 -20.61 12.49 -4.45
CA ARG A 109 -21.23 11.52 -5.38
C ARG A 109 -22.06 10.47 -4.64
N TRP A 110 -21.62 10.03 -3.47
CA TRP A 110 -22.41 9.14 -2.62
C TRP A 110 -23.69 9.81 -2.13
N GLU A 111 -23.62 11.03 -1.62
CA GLU A 111 -24.80 11.78 -1.19
C GLU A 111 -25.81 12.02 -2.33
N ASP A 112 -25.32 12.23 -3.55
CA ASP A 112 -26.20 12.28 -4.72
C ASP A 112 -26.82 10.91 -5.05
N CYS A 113 -26.03 9.84 -4.98
CA CYS A 113 -26.50 8.46 -5.17
C CYS A 113 -27.61 8.06 -4.18
N LYS A 114 -27.56 8.54 -2.92
CA LYS A 114 -28.60 8.30 -1.91
C LYS A 114 -29.97 8.86 -2.29
N LYS A 115 -30.01 9.89 -3.15
CA LYS A 115 -31.26 10.50 -3.63
C LYS A 115 -31.93 9.64 -4.72
N GLU A 116 -31.18 8.73 -5.34
CA GLU A 116 -31.66 7.83 -6.40
C GLU A 116 -31.73 6.38 -5.89
N LYS A 117 -32.96 5.87 -5.67
CA LYS A 117 -33.16 4.53 -5.10
C LYS A 117 -32.37 3.42 -5.80
N SER A 118 -32.33 3.44 -7.14
CA SER A 118 -31.62 2.43 -7.93
C SER A 118 -30.10 2.50 -7.78
N CYS A 119 -29.54 3.70 -7.58
CA CYS A 119 -28.13 3.89 -7.28
C CYS A 119 -27.84 3.40 -5.87
N TYR A 120 -28.60 3.90 -4.89
CA TYR A 120 -28.45 3.56 -3.48
C TYR A 120 -28.53 2.05 -3.24
N ASP A 121 -29.60 1.37 -3.69
CA ASP A 121 -29.79 -0.06 -3.45
C ASP A 121 -28.62 -0.90 -4.01
N ARG A 122 -28.09 -0.52 -5.19
CA ARG A 122 -26.99 -1.23 -5.85
C ARG A 122 -25.68 -1.13 -5.08
N VAL A 123 -25.34 0.08 -4.63
CA VAL A 123 -24.04 0.38 -4.00
C VAL A 123 -24.07 0.09 -2.49
N TYR A 124 -25.18 0.40 -1.81
CA TYR A 124 -25.31 0.22 -0.36
C TYR A 124 -25.17 -1.25 0.05
N LYS A 125 -25.67 -2.18 -0.76
CA LYS A 125 -25.45 -3.63 -0.53
C LYS A 125 -23.96 -3.98 -0.46
N GLN A 126 -23.13 -3.31 -1.25
CA GLN A 126 -21.68 -3.52 -1.26
C GLN A 126 -21.02 -2.85 -0.05
N VAL A 127 -21.45 -1.65 0.33
CA VAL A 127 -21.02 -0.97 1.57
C VAL A 127 -21.29 -1.86 2.79
N LEU A 128 -22.50 -2.41 2.90
CA LEU A 128 -22.87 -3.33 3.98
C LEU A 128 -22.08 -4.65 3.96
N SER A 129 -21.73 -5.18 2.78
CA SER A 129 -20.94 -6.42 2.68
C SER A 129 -19.53 -6.30 3.25
N ARG A 130 -19.05 -5.07 3.46
CA ARG A 130 -17.75 -4.75 4.06
C ARG A 130 -17.89 -4.12 5.45
N HIS A 131 -19.08 -4.17 6.03
CA HIS A 131 -19.31 -3.72 7.39
C HIS A 131 -18.55 -4.62 8.38
N PRO A 132 -17.84 -4.05 9.37
CA PRO A 132 -17.20 -4.83 10.41
C PRO A 132 -18.21 -5.65 11.24
N PRO A 133 -17.78 -6.77 11.85
CA PRO A 133 -16.41 -7.21 11.95
C PRO A 133 -15.93 -7.94 10.69
N ASN A 134 -14.61 -8.12 10.57
CA ASN A 134 -14.09 -8.96 9.51
C ASN A 134 -14.55 -10.43 9.65
N LYS A 135 -14.49 -11.19 8.55
CA LYS A 135 -14.96 -12.60 8.51
C LYS A 135 -14.30 -13.47 9.59
N GLU A 136 -13.03 -13.22 9.90
CA GLU A 136 -12.26 -14.05 10.82
C GLU A 136 -12.51 -13.77 12.30
N HIS A 137 -13.07 -12.61 12.64
CA HIS A 137 -13.42 -12.27 14.02
C HIS A 137 -14.42 -13.29 14.59
N SER A 138 -15.37 -13.73 13.76
CA SER A 138 -16.39 -14.72 14.12
C SER A 138 -15.96 -16.18 13.94
N LEU A 139 -14.69 -16.44 13.59
CA LEU A 139 -14.22 -17.81 13.33
C LEU A 139 -13.92 -18.56 14.64
N THR A 140 -14.76 -19.55 14.95
CA THR A 140 -14.67 -20.38 16.16
C THR A 140 -14.16 -21.80 15.90
N ASP A 141 -14.20 -22.28 14.65
CA ASP A 141 -13.76 -23.63 14.30
C ASP A 141 -12.28 -23.87 14.67
N PRO A 142 -11.97 -24.81 15.58
CA PRO A 142 -10.60 -25.02 16.06
C PRO A 142 -9.60 -25.35 14.94
N HIS A 143 -10.02 -26.12 13.94
CA HIS A 143 -9.16 -26.52 12.83
C HIS A 143 -8.80 -25.32 11.95
N SER A 144 -9.79 -24.56 11.51
CA SER A 144 -9.61 -23.35 10.72
C SER A 144 -8.77 -22.30 11.45
N ARG A 145 -9.00 -22.14 12.78
CA ARG A 145 -8.18 -21.26 13.62
C ARG A 145 -6.72 -21.72 13.66
N PHE A 146 -6.47 -23.01 13.82
CA PHE A 146 -5.12 -23.58 13.76
C PHE A 146 -4.45 -23.34 12.40
N LEU A 147 -5.16 -23.56 11.30
CA LEU A 147 -4.64 -23.35 9.95
C LEU A 147 -4.27 -21.89 9.70
N LEU A 148 -5.12 -20.95 10.12
CA LEU A 148 -4.84 -19.51 10.06
C LEU A 148 -3.77 -19.05 11.06
N GLY A 149 -3.40 -19.89 12.02
CA GLY A 149 -2.47 -19.52 13.08
C GLY A 149 -3.04 -18.52 14.08
N LYS A 150 -4.38 -18.43 14.20
CA LYS A 150 -5.04 -17.55 15.16
C LYS A 150 -4.71 -17.97 16.60
N ILE A 151 -4.60 -16.98 17.47
CA ILE A 151 -4.35 -17.15 18.90
C ILE A 151 -5.59 -16.83 19.72
N GLU A 152 -5.55 -17.19 21.00
CA GLU A 152 -6.51 -16.71 21.99
C GLU A 152 -6.02 -15.35 22.52
N GLU A 153 -6.75 -14.29 22.21
CA GLU A 153 -6.39 -12.94 22.63
C GLU A 153 -6.88 -12.68 24.07
N LYS A 154 -5.97 -12.26 24.93
CA LYS A 154 -6.23 -11.90 26.35
C LYS A 154 -5.80 -10.47 26.65
N GLY A 155 -5.94 -9.59 25.65
CA GLY A 155 -5.43 -8.21 25.73
C GLY A 155 -3.94 -8.17 26.05
N SER A 156 -3.55 -7.36 27.03
CA SER A 156 -2.17 -7.28 27.54
C SER A 156 -1.63 -8.59 28.14
N ASN A 157 -2.52 -9.52 28.52
CA ASN A 157 -2.14 -10.83 29.08
C ASN A 157 -1.98 -11.92 28.01
N THR A 158 -2.06 -11.57 26.72
CA THR A 158 -1.82 -12.52 25.63
C THR A 158 -0.41 -13.09 25.72
N ASP A 159 -0.28 -14.42 25.77
CA ASP A 159 1.00 -15.12 25.80
C ASP A 159 1.60 -15.22 24.39
N LEU A 160 2.66 -14.45 24.13
CA LEU A 160 3.35 -14.44 22.83
C LEU A 160 4.00 -15.78 22.48
N LYS A 161 4.18 -16.70 23.44
CA LYS A 161 4.70 -18.06 23.18
C LYS A 161 3.72 -18.92 22.36
N THR A 162 2.44 -18.56 22.37
CA THR A 162 1.40 -19.28 21.61
C THR A 162 1.43 -18.96 20.11
N ILE A 163 2.11 -17.87 19.72
CA ILE A 163 2.26 -17.49 18.32
C ILE A 163 3.26 -18.44 17.66
N ARG A 164 2.80 -19.09 16.59
CA ARG A 164 3.64 -19.93 15.72
C ARG A 164 4.86 -19.12 15.26
N ARG A 165 6.05 -19.72 15.38
CA ARG A 165 7.33 -19.12 14.98
C ARG A 165 7.84 -19.69 13.65
N PRO A 166 8.81 -19.05 12.99
CA PRO A 166 9.39 -19.56 11.75
C PRO A 166 9.83 -21.03 11.78
N ALA A 167 10.37 -21.54 12.90
CA ALA A 167 10.78 -22.94 13.02
C ALA A 167 9.66 -23.96 12.78
N PHE A 168 8.38 -23.56 12.95
CA PHE A 168 7.24 -24.43 12.62
C PHE A 168 7.26 -24.89 11.16
N PHE A 169 7.68 -24.00 10.25
CA PHE A 169 7.65 -24.24 8.80
C PHE A 169 8.84 -25.06 8.28
N ALA A 170 9.78 -25.48 9.14
CA ALA A 170 10.80 -26.47 8.79
C ALA A 170 10.22 -27.86 8.55
N ARG A 171 9.03 -28.14 9.09
CA ARG A 171 8.40 -29.47 9.08
C ARG A 171 7.92 -29.81 7.67
N ALA A 172 7.93 -31.10 7.34
CA ALA A 172 7.21 -31.59 6.17
C ALA A 172 5.69 -31.36 6.34
N PRO A 173 4.95 -31.03 5.27
CA PRO A 173 5.42 -30.89 3.89
C PRO A 173 6.01 -29.50 3.54
N TYR A 174 5.93 -28.52 4.45
CA TYR A 174 6.23 -27.11 4.17
C TYR A 174 7.69 -26.84 3.77
N ASN A 175 8.67 -27.36 4.53
CA ASN A 175 10.10 -27.25 4.24
C ASN A 175 10.59 -25.82 3.88
N GLU A 176 10.04 -24.79 4.53
CA GLU A 176 10.27 -23.41 4.15
C GLU A 176 11.59 -22.85 4.69
N GLN A 177 12.27 -22.01 3.90
CA GLN A 177 13.58 -21.45 4.25
C GLN A 177 13.53 -20.45 5.41
N ILE A 178 12.37 -19.83 5.64
CA ILE A 178 12.15 -18.90 6.76
C ILE A 178 12.47 -19.54 8.11
N ALA A 179 12.37 -20.86 8.25
CA ALA A 179 12.72 -21.55 9.49
C ALA A 179 14.20 -21.40 9.87
N LYS A 180 15.10 -21.14 8.90
CA LYS A 180 16.53 -20.93 9.14
C LYS A 180 16.84 -19.68 9.97
N VAL A 181 15.91 -18.73 10.02
CA VAL A 181 16.08 -17.46 10.75
C VAL A 181 15.34 -17.42 12.08
N ASP A 182 14.82 -18.56 12.55
CA ASP A 182 14.07 -18.62 13.81
C ASP A 182 14.88 -18.10 15.00
N SER A 183 16.17 -18.45 15.08
CA SER A 183 17.07 -18.02 16.16
C SER A 183 17.33 -16.51 16.17
N LYS A 184 17.08 -15.81 15.06
CA LYS A 184 17.20 -14.35 14.93
C LYS A 184 15.84 -13.63 15.00
N THR A 185 14.76 -14.37 15.23
CA THR A 185 13.40 -13.83 15.20
C THR A 185 12.89 -13.52 16.61
N TYR A 186 12.30 -12.33 16.78
CA TYR A 186 11.47 -11.97 17.93
C TYR A 186 10.00 -12.07 17.54
N THR A 187 9.18 -12.65 18.42
CA THR A 187 7.73 -12.45 18.34
C THR A 187 7.42 -11.11 18.99
N VAL A 188 6.79 -10.19 18.25
CA VAL A 188 6.58 -8.82 18.71
C VAL A 188 5.11 -8.48 18.81
N GLU A 189 4.79 -7.58 19.73
CA GLU A 189 3.47 -6.98 19.90
C GLU A 189 3.63 -5.47 20.11
N PHE A 190 2.82 -4.68 19.40
CA PHE A 190 2.74 -3.23 19.50
C PHE A 190 1.34 -2.83 19.95
N SER A 191 1.26 -1.81 20.80
CA SER A 191 -0.01 -1.18 21.17
C SER A 191 -0.40 -0.15 20.11
N ALA A 192 -1.63 -0.22 19.63
CA ALA A 192 -2.18 0.74 18.67
C ALA A 192 -3.55 1.24 19.15
N PRO A 193 -3.88 2.52 18.93
CA PRO A 193 -5.17 3.05 19.33
C PRO A 193 -6.31 2.40 18.52
N PRO A 194 -7.54 2.40 19.07
CA PRO A 194 -8.72 1.97 18.34
C PRO A 194 -8.99 2.88 17.13
N GLU A 195 -9.48 2.29 16.05
CA GLU A 195 -9.81 3.02 14.82
C GLU A 195 -11.11 3.82 14.94
N ALA A 196 -11.40 4.66 13.94
CA ALA A 196 -12.62 5.45 13.90
C ALA A 196 -13.90 4.62 14.08
N TYR A 197 -14.03 3.48 13.39
CA TYR A 197 -15.19 2.58 13.56
C TYR A 197 -15.34 2.11 15.01
N GLU A 198 -14.28 1.56 15.60
CA GLU A 198 -14.27 1.04 16.97
C GLU A 198 -14.64 2.13 17.99
N ARG A 199 -14.11 3.35 17.84
CA ARG A 199 -14.41 4.46 18.74
C ARG A 199 -15.82 5.02 18.57
N LEU A 200 -16.24 5.26 17.33
CA LEU A 200 -17.46 6.01 17.02
C LEU A 200 -18.71 5.12 17.06
N HIS A 201 -18.61 3.87 16.60
CA HIS A 201 -19.75 2.96 16.44
C HIS A 201 -19.82 1.89 17.52
N MET A 202 -18.66 1.41 18.01
CA MET A 202 -18.61 0.37 19.06
C MET A 202 -18.39 0.94 20.46
N HIS A 203 -18.02 2.21 20.57
CA HIS A 203 -17.60 2.86 21.82
C HIS A 203 -16.52 2.06 22.56
N ALA A 204 -15.59 1.45 21.81
CA ALA A 204 -14.47 0.70 22.34
C ALA A 204 -13.22 1.61 22.38
N PRO A 205 -12.82 2.12 23.56
CA PRO A 205 -11.74 3.10 23.67
C PRO A 205 -10.36 2.46 23.87
N ASP A 206 -10.31 1.15 24.10
CA ASP A 206 -9.09 0.46 24.49
C ASP A 206 -8.14 0.23 23.31
N ASP A 207 -6.84 0.32 23.60
CA ASP A 207 -5.80 0.00 22.63
C ASP A 207 -5.88 -1.47 22.19
N ILE A 208 -5.75 -1.69 20.88
CA ILE A 208 -5.58 -3.01 20.30
C ILE A 208 -4.09 -3.40 20.27
N LYS A 209 -3.83 -4.64 19.86
CA LYS A 209 -2.47 -5.20 19.77
C LYS A 209 -2.17 -5.66 18.35
N ILE A 210 -1.15 -5.09 17.74
CA ILE A 210 -0.63 -5.47 16.42
C ILE A 210 0.57 -6.39 16.63
N ARG A 211 0.56 -7.58 16.04
CA ARG A 211 1.53 -8.64 16.32
C ARG A 211 2.25 -9.08 15.05
N GLY A 212 3.46 -9.59 15.25
CA GLY A 212 4.33 -9.94 14.14
C GLY A 212 5.58 -10.71 14.50
N TRP A 213 6.43 -10.90 13.50
CA TRP A 213 7.80 -11.35 13.65
C TRP A 213 8.76 -10.23 13.27
N TYR A 214 9.70 -9.92 14.16
CA TYR A 214 10.86 -9.09 13.84
C TYR A 214 12.08 -9.98 13.64
N ILE A 215 12.62 -10.02 12.43
CA ILE A 215 13.77 -10.84 12.02
C ILE A 215 15.00 -9.92 11.95
N CYS A 216 15.95 -10.12 12.85
CA CYS A 216 17.18 -9.31 12.88
C CYS A 216 18.11 -9.69 11.72
N GLY A 217 18.40 -8.73 10.85
CA GLY A 217 19.36 -8.85 9.76
C GLY A 217 20.77 -8.45 10.18
N ASP A 218 21.75 -8.88 9.38
CA ASP A 218 23.17 -8.64 9.68
C ASP A 218 23.68 -7.26 9.25
N GLY A 219 22.81 -6.41 8.68
CA GLY A 219 23.12 -5.11 8.09
C GLY A 219 23.48 -5.17 6.60
N VAL A 220 23.00 -4.19 5.83
CA VAL A 220 23.28 -4.04 4.40
C VAL A 220 24.73 -3.62 4.19
N LYS A 221 25.50 -4.39 3.42
CA LYS A 221 26.91 -4.10 3.12
C LYS A 221 27.04 -2.81 2.29
N ASN A 222 27.85 -1.86 2.74
CA ASN A 222 28.02 -0.56 2.07
C ASN A 222 29.08 -0.58 0.94
N GLY A 223 29.83 -1.67 0.77
CA GLY A 223 30.90 -1.80 -0.24
C GLY A 223 32.27 -1.26 0.19
N HIS A 224 32.37 -0.69 1.40
CA HIS A 224 33.60 -0.11 1.98
C HIS A 224 33.99 -0.81 3.30
N GLY A 225 33.63 -2.07 3.46
CA GLY A 225 33.87 -2.85 4.69
C GLY A 225 32.89 -2.59 5.84
N GLY A 226 31.99 -1.61 5.71
CA GLY A 226 30.95 -1.29 6.70
C GLY A 226 29.58 -1.88 6.36
N LYS A 227 28.67 -1.81 7.33
CA LYS A 227 27.27 -2.22 7.18
C LYS A 227 26.32 -1.15 7.72
N VAL A 228 25.14 -1.03 7.10
CA VAL A 228 24.06 -0.16 7.55
C VAL A 228 22.88 -1.04 7.96
N ARG A 229 22.46 -0.98 9.22
CA ARG A 229 21.19 -1.60 9.64
C ARG A 229 20.03 -0.78 9.10
N SER A 230 19.01 -1.47 8.61
CA SER A 230 17.82 -0.87 8.03
C SER A 230 16.67 -1.86 8.13
N LEU A 231 15.46 -1.35 8.28
CA LEU A 231 14.25 -2.12 8.50
C LEU A 231 13.31 -2.04 7.30
N ILE A 232 12.79 -3.19 6.90
CA ILE A 232 11.63 -3.28 6.01
C ILE A 232 10.45 -3.75 6.86
N ILE A 233 9.40 -2.93 6.92
CA ILE A 233 8.14 -3.30 7.60
C ILE A 233 7.16 -3.74 6.52
N MET A 234 6.73 -5.00 6.56
CA MET A 234 5.75 -5.53 5.62
C MET A 234 4.32 -5.46 6.18
N SER A 235 3.44 -4.82 5.41
CA SER A 235 1.99 -4.88 5.55
C SER A 235 1.41 -5.71 4.40
N GLY A 236 0.75 -6.82 4.74
CA GLY A 236 0.26 -7.78 3.76
C GLY A 236 -1.06 -7.39 3.07
N GLY A 237 -1.45 -8.17 2.06
CA GLY A 237 -2.69 -8.06 1.31
C GLY A 237 -3.94 -8.49 2.08
N GLY A 238 -5.07 -8.57 1.37
CA GLY A 238 -6.35 -9.01 1.95
C GLY A 238 -6.33 -10.47 2.44
N GLY A 239 -5.52 -11.31 1.78
CA GLY A 239 -5.29 -12.71 2.11
C GLY A 239 -4.18 -12.92 3.14
N ASP A 240 -3.34 -11.93 3.45
CA ASP A 240 -2.11 -12.23 4.17
C ASP A 240 -2.30 -12.54 5.67
N ARG A 241 -1.67 -13.61 6.18
CA ARG A 241 -1.54 -13.97 7.61
C ARG A 241 -0.19 -14.61 7.86
N ILE A 242 0.70 -13.94 8.57
CA ILE A 242 2.11 -14.31 8.65
C ILE A 242 2.35 -15.73 9.16
N THR A 243 1.47 -16.20 10.05
CA THR A 243 1.55 -17.51 10.66
C THR A 243 0.70 -18.56 9.96
N ALA A 244 -0.13 -18.23 8.96
CA ALA A 244 -1.03 -19.22 8.36
C ALA A 244 -0.27 -20.30 7.58
N ILE A 245 -0.83 -21.51 7.60
CA ILE A 245 -0.34 -22.65 6.83
C ILE A 245 -0.69 -22.46 5.36
N ASP A 246 0.29 -22.70 4.49
CA ASP A 246 0.16 -22.76 3.04
C ASP A 246 0.76 -24.10 2.58
N ASP A 247 -0.09 -25.12 2.41
CA ASP A 247 0.37 -26.44 2.01
C ASP A 247 0.83 -26.42 0.54
N PRO A 248 2.02 -26.93 0.20
CA PRO A 248 2.53 -26.89 -1.16
C PRO A 248 1.74 -27.76 -2.14
N SER A 249 0.94 -28.72 -1.67
CA SER A 249 0.09 -29.56 -2.52
C SER A 249 -1.18 -28.82 -3.00
N ASP A 250 -1.62 -27.81 -2.24
CA ASP A 250 -2.76 -26.98 -2.57
C ASP A 250 -2.42 -25.99 -3.70
N LYS A 251 -3.34 -25.83 -4.66
CA LYS A 251 -3.18 -24.90 -5.80
C LYS A 251 -4.12 -23.72 -5.68
N ALA A 252 -3.66 -22.54 -6.09
CA ALA A 252 -4.46 -21.31 -6.14
C ALA A 252 -5.57 -21.38 -7.20
N TYR A 253 -5.37 -22.17 -8.26
CA TYR A 253 -6.36 -22.44 -9.28
C TYR A 253 -5.99 -23.70 -10.08
N THR A 254 -6.94 -24.16 -10.89
CA THR A 254 -6.72 -25.18 -11.92
C THR A 254 -7.18 -24.67 -13.28
N ILE A 255 -6.75 -25.31 -14.37
CA ILE A 255 -7.21 -25.02 -15.73
C ILE A 255 -8.01 -26.22 -16.19
N ASP A 256 -9.27 -26.01 -16.58
CA ASP A 256 -10.11 -27.05 -17.16
C ASP A 256 -9.48 -27.50 -18.49
N PRO A 257 -9.11 -28.78 -18.66
CA PRO A 257 -8.43 -29.25 -19.85
C PRO A 257 -9.30 -29.26 -21.11
N LYS A 258 -10.64 -29.22 -20.97
CA LYS A 258 -11.60 -29.19 -22.08
C LYS A 258 -11.90 -27.77 -22.54
N THR A 259 -12.15 -26.86 -21.60
CA THR A 259 -12.55 -25.47 -21.93
C THR A 259 -11.38 -24.49 -21.95
N GLY A 260 -10.28 -24.83 -21.28
CA GLY A 260 -9.14 -23.92 -21.05
C GLY A 260 -9.46 -22.82 -20.04
N GLU A 261 -10.62 -22.86 -19.38
CA GLU A 261 -11.01 -21.88 -18.38
C GLU A 261 -10.29 -22.12 -17.05
N THR A 262 -10.01 -21.03 -16.34
CA THR A 262 -9.41 -21.14 -15.01
C THR A 262 -10.48 -21.30 -13.95
N ILE A 263 -10.25 -22.21 -13.01
CA ILE A 263 -11.11 -22.46 -11.86
C ILE A 263 -10.32 -22.07 -10.61
N PRO A 264 -10.56 -20.86 -10.06
CA PRO A 264 -9.94 -20.38 -8.83
C PRO A 264 -10.27 -21.29 -7.64
N ASN A 265 -9.31 -21.47 -6.77
CA ASN A 265 -9.53 -22.05 -5.45
C ASN A 265 -9.56 -20.90 -4.44
N ASP A 266 -10.76 -20.38 -4.17
CA ASP A 266 -10.99 -19.22 -3.31
C ASP A 266 -11.52 -19.65 -1.91
N ASP A 267 -11.69 -20.96 -1.66
CA ASP A 267 -12.29 -21.53 -0.45
C ASP A 267 -11.24 -21.85 0.62
N TRP A 268 -10.72 -20.79 1.26
CA TRP A 268 -9.80 -20.90 2.39
C TRP A 268 -10.42 -20.38 3.71
N PRO A 269 -10.09 -20.97 4.86
CA PRO A 269 -9.29 -22.19 5.06
C PRO A 269 -9.94 -23.46 4.49
N ASN A 270 -9.12 -24.43 4.06
CA ASN A 270 -9.58 -25.75 3.61
C ASN A 270 -9.08 -26.87 4.55
N ALA A 271 -8.90 -28.10 4.05
CA ALA A 271 -8.40 -29.22 4.86
C ALA A 271 -6.93 -29.08 5.31
N THR A 272 -6.09 -28.36 4.58
CA THR A 272 -4.63 -28.35 4.76
C THR A 272 -4.02 -26.95 4.83
N THR A 273 -4.70 -25.95 4.29
CA THR A 273 -4.19 -24.58 4.12
C THR A 273 -5.13 -23.57 4.78
N GLY A 274 -4.55 -22.65 5.53
CA GLY A 274 -5.25 -21.49 6.09
C GLY A 274 -5.45 -20.40 5.05
N VAL A 275 -4.37 -20.05 4.34
CA VAL A 275 -4.35 -19.10 3.23
C VAL A 275 -3.28 -19.52 2.23
N LYS A 276 -3.63 -19.52 0.94
CA LYS A 276 -2.69 -19.74 -0.15
C LYS A 276 -1.82 -18.50 -0.41
N GLY A 277 -0.52 -18.71 -0.63
CA GLY A 277 0.44 -17.66 -1.02
C GLY A 277 1.40 -17.24 0.09
N GLU A 278 1.12 -17.59 1.35
CA GLU A 278 1.97 -17.21 2.49
C GLU A 278 3.39 -17.75 2.42
N ALA A 279 3.58 -18.97 1.87
CA ALA A 279 4.93 -19.53 1.71
C ALA A 279 5.77 -18.66 0.76
N VAL A 280 5.13 -18.04 -0.24
CA VAL A 280 5.81 -17.12 -1.17
C VAL A 280 6.23 -15.83 -0.45
N TRP A 281 5.37 -15.27 0.41
CA TRP A 281 5.70 -14.07 1.19
C TRP A 281 6.78 -14.34 2.25
N ARG A 282 6.71 -15.47 2.95
CA ARG A 282 7.79 -15.89 3.87
C ARG A 282 9.13 -16.05 3.15
N GLN A 283 9.14 -16.53 1.91
CA GLN A 283 10.35 -16.55 1.09
C GLN A 283 10.87 -15.14 0.76
N VAL A 284 9.99 -14.17 0.50
CA VAL A 284 10.38 -12.76 0.32
C VAL A 284 11.07 -12.22 1.58
N TRP A 285 10.51 -12.48 2.76
CA TRP A 285 11.08 -12.03 4.04
C TRP A 285 12.45 -12.64 4.29
N TYR A 286 12.59 -13.94 4.03
CA TYR A 286 13.87 -14.62 4.14
C TYR A 286 14.93 -14.00 3.22
N GLU A 287 14.61 -13.74 1.95
CA GLU A 287 15.57 -13.17 0.99
C GLU A 287 15.94 -11.70 1.32
N LEU A 288 15.00 -10.91 1.86
CA LEU A 288 15.31 -9.59 2.40
C LEU A 288 16.27 -9.67 3.60
N HIS A 289 16.03 -10.62 4.52
CA HIS A 289 16.95 -10.87 5.63
C HIS A 289 18.35 -11.27 5.13
N GLU A 290 18.45 -12.19 4.17
CA GLU A 290 19.73 -12.62 3.59
C GLU A 290 20.47 -11.46 2.91
N ALA A 291 19.73 -10.47 2.38
CA ALA A 291 20.29 -9.24 1.84
C ALA A 291 20.78 -8.24 2.90
N GLY A 292 20.63 -8.57 4.19
CA GLY A 292 21.12 -7.81 5.35
C GLY A 292 20.09 -6.89 6.00
N PHE A 293 18.84 -6.90 5.55
CA PHE A 293 17.78 -6.07 6.14
C PHE A 293 17.23 -6.71 7.41
N ASP A 294 16.85 -5.87 8.38
CA ASP A 294 15.85 -6.28 9.36
C ASP A 294 14.50 -6.36 8.66
N VAL A 295 13.69 -7.35 9.04
CA VAL A 295 12.35 -7.53 8.46
C VAL A 295 11.34 -7.62 9.60
N LEU A 296 10.33 -6.74 9.57
CA LEU A 296 9.18 -6.81 10.45
C LEU A 296 7.95 -7.18 9.63
N ALA A 297 7.52 -8.44 9.72
CA ALA A 297 6.26 -8.91 9.14
C ALA A 297 5.17 -8.85 10.21
N ILE A 298 4.09 -8.13 9.93
CA ILE A 298 2.95 -7.97 10.85
C ILE A 298 1.67 -8.48 10.22
N ASP A 299 0.80 -9.04 11.06
CA ASP A 299 -0.61 -9.12 10.69
C ASP A 299 -1.26 -7.76 10.93
N ARG A 300 -2.07 -7.32 9.98
CA ARG A 300 -2.80 -6.04 10.07
C ARG A 300 -3.87 -6.13 11.17
N ARG A 301 -4.33 -4.98 11.68
CA ARG A 301 -5.46 -4.95 12.63
C ARG A 301 -6.64 -5.81 12.13
N GLY A 302 -7.25 -6.52 13.07
CA GLY A 302 -8.35 -7.46 12.86
C GLY A 302 -7.96 -8.80 12.20
N VAL A 303 -6.75 -8.97 11.67
CA VAL A 303 -6.36 -10.14 10.87
C VAL A 303 -5.40 -11.03 11.63
N GLY A 304 -5.52 -12.35 11.44
CA GLY A 304 -4.52 -13.32 11.88
C GLY A 304 -4.25 -13.29 13.38
N ILE A 305 -3.02 -12.99 13.78
CA ILE A 305 -2.59 -12.89 15.20
C ILE A 305 -2.76 -11.49 15.81
N SER A 306 -3.17 -10.49 15.02
CA SER A 306 -3.42 -9.13 15.49
C SER A 306 -4.87 -8.93 15.91
N GLY A 307 -5.06 -8.15 16.97
CA GLY A 307 -6.39 -7.75 17.44
C GLY A 307 -7.00 -6.65 16.58
N GLY A 308 -8.25 -6.29 16.89
CA GLY A 308 -9.03 -5.26 16.20
C GLY A 308 -10.31 -5.81 15.58
N TYR A 309 -11.26 -4.93 15.31
CA TYR A 309 -12.59 -5.29 14.82
C TYR A 309 -12.71 -5.18 13.29
N SER A 310 -12.07 -4.16 12.71
CA SER A 310 -12.07 -3.90 11.27
C SER A 310 -10.69 -4.19 10.66
N ASP A 311 -10.68 -4.83 9.49
CA ASP A 311 -9.47 -5.15 8.72
C ASP A 311 -9.31 -4.31 7.45
N THR A 312 -10.23 -3.38 7.22
CA THR A 312 -10.36 -2.65 5.96
C THR A 312 -10.04 -1.17 6.05
N ASN A 313 -9.97 -0.54 7.23
CA ASN A 313 -9.55 0.87 7.30
C ASN A 313 -8.03 1.00 7.04
N THR A 314 -7.68 1.23 5.78
CA THR A 314 -6.28 1.28 5.33
C THR A 314 -5.59 2.57 5.73
N LEU A 315 -6.34 3.67 5.94
CA LEU A 315 -5.80 4.91 6.51
C LEU A 315 -5.28 4.66 7.92
N GLN A 316 -6.11 4.06 8.79
CA GLN A 316 -5.68 3.71 10.14
C GLN A 316 -4.53 2.68 10.13
N GLN A 317 -4.52 1.73 9.21
CA GLN A 317 -3.37 0.82 9.05
C GLN A 317 -2.08 1.58 8.66
N GLY A 318 -2.18 2.68 7.92
CA GLY A 318 -1.06 3.60 7.70
C GLY A 318 -0.56 4.27 8.98
N HIS A 319 -1.47 4.71 9.86
CA HIS A 319 -1.11 5.20 11.20
C HIS A 319 -0.48 4.13 12.08
N ASP A 320 -0.90 2.86 11.96
CA ASP A 320 -0.31 1.75 12.71
C ASP A 320 1.16 1.55 12.31
N LEU A 321 1.47 1.62 11.01
CA LEU A 321 2.85 1.53 10.52
C LEU A 321 3.74 2.63 11.09
N LEU A 322 3.25 3.88 11.14
CA LEU A 322 3.99 5.00 11.72
C LEU A 322 4.13 4.87 13.25
N SER A 323 3.07 4.41 13.93
CA SER A 323 3.09 4.13 15.37
C SER A 323 4.10 3.04 15.70
N ILE A 324 4.20 1.98 14.89
CA ILE A 324 5.20 0.91 15.04
C ILE A 324 6.62 1.49 14.92
N VAL A 325 6.90 2.34 13.93
CA VAL A 325 8.20 3.01 13.78
C VAL A 325 8.54 3.83 15.03
N ALA A 326 7.57 4.56 15.57
CA ALA A 326 7.73 5.36 16.79
C ALA A 326 7.92 4.48 18.04
N SER A 327 7.17 3.39 18.20
CA SER A 327 7.30 2.43 19.31
C SER A 327 8.65 1.74 19.30
N LEU A 328 9.15 1.34 18.12
CA LEU A 328 10.51 0.80 18.01
C LEU A 328 11.55 1.82 18.47
N ARG A 329 11.30 3.13 18.34
CA ARG A 329 12.26 4.19 18.70
C ARG A 329 12.21 4.51 20.19
N THR A 330 10.99 4.64 20.72
CA THR A 330 10.76 5.11 22.09
C THR A 330 10.68 3.98 23.10
N GLY A 331 10.38 2.76 22.64
CA GLY A 331 9.97 1.66 23.49
C GLY A 331 8.50 1.69 23.87
N LYS A 332 7.73 2.76 23.65
CA LYS A 332 6.38 2.83 24.20
C LYS A 332 5.46 1.72 23.66
N GLY A 333 4.95 0.87 24.54
CA GLY A 333 3.88 -0.09 24.25
C GLY A 333 4.30 -1.27 23.39
N ILE A 334 5.61 -1.60 23.34
CA ILE A 334 6.13 -2.80 22.65
C ILE A 334 6.39 -3.94 23.65
N ARG A 335 6.08 -5.17 23.24
CA ARG A 335 6.57 -6.40 23.88
C ARG A 335 7.34 -7.22 22.86
N ALA A 336 8.41 -7.88 23.29
CA ALA A 336 9.23 -8.71 22.42
C ALA A 336 9.66 -9.99 23.12
N LEU A 337 9.29 -11.12 22.54
CA LEU A 337 9.69 -12.45 22.98
C LEU A 337 10.85 -12.96 22.10
N SER A 338 12.02 -13.15 22.71
CA SER A 338 13.21 -13.67 22.02
C SER A 338 13.05 -15.15 21.62
N ALA A 339 13.92 -15.61 20.72
CA ALA A 339 14.01 -17.03 20.36
C ALA A 339 14.32 -17.96 21.55
N THR A 340 14.98 -17.45 22.60
CA THR A 340 15.27 -18.19 23.83
C THR A 340 14.11 -18.18 24.84
N GLY A 341 12.98 -17.53 24.51
CA GLY A 341 11.80 -17.46 25.37
C GLY A 341 11.81 -16.32 26.39
N GLY A 342 12.79 -15.41 26.31
CA GLY A 342 12.87 -14.22 27.16
C GLY A 342 11.91 -13.14 26.69
N LEU A 343 10.98 -12.73 27.54
CA LEU A 343 10.07 -11.62 27.27
C LEU A 343 10.67 -10.32 27.78
N SER A 344 10.73 -9.32 26.91
CA SER A 344 11.12 -7.94 27.23
C SER A 344 9.95 -7.00 26.90
N GLN A 345 9.92 -5.85 27.57
CA GLN A 345 8.87 -4.85 27.41
C GLN A 345 9.46 -3.46 27.25
N ASP A 346 8.65 -2.60 26.67
CA ASP A 346 8.91 -1.20 26.43
C ASP A 346 10.31 -0.88 25.87
N ARG A 347 11.08 -0.05 26.56
CA ARG A 347 12.41 0.39 26.13
C ARG A 347 13.41 -0.77 26.06
N ASP A 348 13.26 -1.78 26.92
CA ASP A 348 14.11 -2.96 26.89
C ASP A 348 13.81 -3.81 25.65
N ALA A 349 12.53 -3.95 25.27
CA ALA A 349 12.14 -4.62 24.04
C ALA A 349 12.69 -3.90 22.80
N ALA A 350 12.53 -2.58 22.73
CA ALA A 350 13.07 -1.78 21.63
C ALA A 350 14.60 -1.87 21.54
N SER A 351 15.30 -1.81 22.68
CA SER A 351 16.76 -1.90 22.74
C SER A 351 17.26 -3.30 22.36
N ALA A 352 16.57 -4.36 22.81
CA ALA A 352 16.91 -5.74 22.48
C ALA A 352 16.78 -6.00 20.98
N ILE A 353 15.69 -5.57 20.35
CA ILE A 353 15.44 -5.74 18.93
C ILE A 353 16.45 -4.94 18.08
N ARG A 354 16.72 -3.68 18.46
CA ARG A 354 17.62 -2.80 17.70
C ARG A 354 19.11 -3.06 17.98
N GLY A 355 19.46 -3.85 18.98
CA GLY A 355 20.86 -4.15 19.32
C GLY A 355 21.66 -2.91 19.74
N GLY A 356 21.01 -1.91 20.35
CA GLY A 356 21.62 -0.63 20.72
C GLY A 356 20.59 0.41 21.19
N THR A 357 21.03 1.66 21.42
CA THR A 357 20.15 2.76 21.84
C THR A 357 19.15 3.11 20.73
N PRO A 358 17.83 2.98 20.98
CA PRO A 358 16.83 3.04 19.91
C PRO A 358 16.54 4.45 19.38
N ASP A 359 16.93 5.49 20.11
CA ASP A 359 16.59 6.90 19.87
C ASP A 359 17.11 7.43 18.51
N ALA A 360 18.24 6.90 18.01
CA ALA A 360 18.82 7.31 16.73
C ALA A 360 17.95 6.94 15.51
N GLY A 361 17.04 5.98 15.66
CA GLY A 361 16.30 5.40 14.55
C GLY A 361 17.19 4.57 13.60
N MET A 362 16.58 4.03 12.55
CA MET A 362 17.29 3.38 11.45
C MET A 362 16.51 3.64 10.16
N PRO A 363 17.15 3.62 8.97
CA PRO A 363 16.43 3.68 7.71
C PRO A 363 15.28 2.65 7.65
N VAL A 364 14.06 3.11 7.37
CA VAL A 364 12.86 2.29 7.26
C VAL A 364 12.28 2.37 5.85
N MET A 365 11.83 1.24 5.30
CA MET A 365 10.99 1.21 4.12
C MET A 365 9.72 0.41 4.40
N PHE A 366 8.59 0.83 3.83
CA PHE A 366 7.33 0.10 3.93
C PHE A 366 7.15 -0.81 2.73
N LEU A 367 7.03 -2.11 2.96
CA LEU A 367 6.67 -3.09 1.93
C LEU A 367 5.17 -3.37 2.02
N GLY A 368 4.44 -3.06 0.95
CA GLY A 368 3.02 -3.35 0.83
C GLY A 368 2.74 -4.32 -0.31
N SER A 369 1.84 -5.28 -0.08
CA SER A 369 1.28 -6.15 -1.13
C SER A 369 -0.23 -5.95 -1.24
N SER A 370 -0.77 -5.81 -2.46
CA SER A 370 -2.22 -5.63 -2.66
C SER A 370 -2.82 -4.56 -1.71
N ARG A 371 -3.76 -4.92 -0.82
CA ARG A 371 -4.32 -4.01 0.20
C ARG A 371 -3.25 -3.35 1.08
N GLY A 372 -2.17 -4.04 1.41
CA GLY A 372 -1.03 -3.50 2.15
C GLY A 372 -0.37 -2.31 1.44
N THR A 373 -0.45 -2.21 0.11
CA THR A 373 0.03 -1.03 -0.62
C THR A 373 -0.78 0.23 -0.30
N MET A 374 -2.06 0.10 0.05
CA MET A 374 -2.88 1.23 0.49
C MET A 374 -2.41 1.73 1.85
N ALA A 375 -2.18 0.81 2.80
CA ALA A 375 -1.66 1.15 4.13
C ALA A 375 -0.25 1.77 4.05
N SER A 376 0.66 1.17 3.28
CA SER A 376 2.00 1.74 3.04
C SER A 376 1.93 3.09 2.34
N GLY A 377 1.02 3.25 1.37
CA GLY A 377 0.81 4.53 0.69
C GLY A 377 0.27 5.61 1.63
N TRP A 378 -0.68 5.28 2.50
CA TRP A 378 -1.15 6.19 3.55
C TRP A 378 -0.03 6.57 4.52
N ALA A 379 0.76 5.61 5.00
CA ALA A 379 1.89 5.89 5.88
C ALA A 379 2.89 6.88 5.22
N MET A 380 3.17 6.71 3.93
CA MET A 380 4.02 7.63 3.18
C MET A 380 3.37 9.02 3.00
N THR A 381 2.08 9.10 2.68
CA THR A 381 1.35 10.37 2.55
C THR A 381 1.27 11.12 3.87
N ILE A 382 0.94 10.44 4.97
CA ILE A 382 0.92 11.00 6.33
C ILE A 382 2.32 11.49 6.74
N ASN A 383 3.38 10.76 6.36
CA ASN A 383 4.74 11.15 6.73
C ASN A 383 5.31 12.33 5.92
N PHE A 384 4.95 12.46 4.65
CA PHE A 384 5.60 13.42 3.73
C PHE A 384 4.70 14.52 3.19
N ASP A 385 3.40 14.31 3.08
CA ASP A 385 2.46 15.29 2.50
C ASP A 385 1.62 15.99 3.57
N LYS A 386 0.70 15.24 4.19
CA LYS A 386 -0.24 15.71 5.21
C LYS A 386 -0.95 14.52 5.86
N ASP A 387 -1.40 14.72 7.08
CA ASP A 387 -2.22 13.77 7.82
C ASP A 387 -3.67 14.24 7.80
N CYS A 388 -4.59 13.50 7.18
CA CYS A 388 -6.00 13.89 7.10
C CYS A 388 -6.91 12.79 7.64
N SER A 389 -7.86 13.17 8.48
CA SER A 389 -8.84 12.27 9.10
C SER A 389 -10.02 11.93 8.17
N TYR A 390 -9.71 11.32 7.03
CA TYR A 390 -10.72 10.90 6.05
C TYR A 390 -11.68 9.83 6.57
N ASP A 391 -11.43 9.25 7.72
CA ASP A 391 -12.33 8.30 8.39
C ASP A 391 -13.19 8.96 9.48
N LEU A 392 -13.15 10.28 9.67
CA LEU A 392 -13.98 11.00 10.64
C LEU A 392 -15.15 11.76 9.98
N PRO A 393 -16.23 12.06 10.74
CA PRO A 393 -17.35 12.87 10.23
C PRO A 393 -16.92 14.28 9.80
N THR A 394 -16.00 14.88 10.56
CA THR A 394 -15.38 16.16 10.23
C THR A 394 -13.93 15.91 9.87
N ILE A 395 -13.60 16.08 8.59
CA ILE A 395 -12.23 15.90 8.09
C ILE A 395 -11.38 17.07 8.55
N THR A 396 -10.32 16.76 9.26
CA THR A 396 -9.25 17.68 9.65
C THR A 396 -7.95 17.22 9.03
N CYS A 397 -7.16 18.16 8.51
CA CYS A 397 -5.84 17.88 7.98
C CYS A 397 -4.78 18.60 8.82
N GLY A 398 -3.80 17.84 9.31
CA GLY A 398 -2.63 18.30 10.04
C GLY A 398 -1.37 18.31 9.19
N GLN A 399 -0.28 18.75 9.82
CA GLN A 399 1.05 18.68 9.24
C GLN A 399 1.51 17.22 9.12
N PRO A 400 2.33 16.89 8.11
CA PRO A 400 2.92 15.56 8.02
C PRO A 400 3.86 15.25 9.19
N VAL A 401 4.06 13.95 9.48
CA VAL A 401 4.88 13.48 10.61
C VAL A 401 6.37 13.83 10.45
N HIS A 402 6.88 13.87 9.21
CA HIS A 402 8.26 14.21 8.88
C HIS A 402 9.34 13.35 9.56
N ASP A 403 9.10 12.04 9.71
CA ASP A 403 10.13 11.12 10.16
C ASP A 403 11.15 10.87 9.03
N ASN A 404 12.32 11.49 9.17
CA ASN A 404 13.41 11.41 8.21
C ASN A 404 14.05 10.01 8.10
N ASN A 405 13.74 9.09 9.01
CA ASN A 405 14.23 7.72 8.92
C ASN A 405 13.45 6.90 7.88
N ILE A 406 12.22 7.28 7.54
CA ILE A 406 11.45 6.63 6.49
C ILE A 406 12.05 7.04 5.15
N LYS A 407 12.46 6.04 4.35
CA LYS A 407 13.21 6.26 3.10
C LYS A 407 12.40 6.00 1.84
N GLY A 408 11.27 5.30 1.93
CA GLY A 408 10.46 4.97 0.76
C GLY A 408 9.50 3.83 0.99
N ALA A 409 8.83 3.44 -0.09
CA ALA A 409 7.95 2.29 -0.12
C ALA A 409 8.32 1.29 -1.23
N LEU A 410 8.03 0.03 -0.99
CA LEU A 410 8.09 -1.09 -1.92
C LEU A 410 6.64 -1.57 -2.10
N LEU A 411 6.04 -1.35 -3.27
CA LEU A 411 4.63 -1.61 -3.50
C LEU A 411 4.45 -2.67 -4.58
N ILE A 412 3.85 -3.80 -4.22
CA ILE A 412 3.62 -4.93 -5.13
C ILE A 412 2.11 -5.10 -5.35
N ALA A 413 1.68 -5.12 -6.62
CA ALA A 413 0.28 -5.17 -7.04
C ALA A 413 -0.55 -4.04 -6.40
N GLU A 414 -0.19 -2.81 -6.73
CA GLU A 414 -0.48 -1.60 -5.95
C GLU A 414 -1.80 -0.89 -6.30
N PHE A 415 -2.34 -0.16 -5.32
CA PHE A 415 -3.57 0.67 -5.42
C PHE A 415 -3.31 2.17 -5.16
N SER A 416 -2.06 2.59 -5.13
CA SER A 416 -1.61 3.95 -4.80
C SER A 416 -2.03 5.02 -5.81
N SER A 417 -2.36 4.62 -7.05
CA SER A 417 -2.84 5.53 -8.09
C SER A 417 -4.27 6.03 -7.84
N GLY A 418 -5.03 5.37 -6.96
CA GLY A 418 -6.37 5.77 -6.57
C GLY A 418 -7.46 5.43 -7.59
N VAL A 419 -8.70 5.71 -7.22
CA VAL A 419 -9.90 5.27 -7.97
C VAL A 419 -10.08 5.94 -9.34
N GLY A 420 -9.33 6.99 -9.66
CA GLY A 420 -9.32 7.57 -11.00
C GLY A 420 -8.75 6.63 -12.07
N TYR A 421 -7.93 5.66 -11.64
CA TYR A 421 -7.24 4.73 -12.52
C TYR A 421 -7.89 3.34 -12.61
N LEU A 422 -9.16 3.21 -12.25
CA LEU A 422 -9.88 1.95 -12.47
C LEU A 422 -9.81 1.50 -13.92
N GLU A 423 -9.72 0.19 -14.10
CA GLU A 423 -9.68 -0.46 -15.39
C GLU A 423 -10.96 -0.27 -16.21
N SER A 424 -10.78 -0.17 -17.54
CA SER A 424 -11.84 -0.01 -18.54
C SER A 424 -12.73 -1.22 -18.72
N GLN A 425 -12.28 -2.40 -18.27
CA GLN A 425 -13.02 -3.64 -18.35
C GLN A 425 -13.06 -4.32 -16.98
N THR A 426 -14.26 -4.54 -16.46
CA THR A 426 -14.50 -5.29 -15.22
C THR A 426 -15.33 -6.53 -15.51
N THR A 427 -15.15 -7.57 -14.70
CA THR A 427 -15.98 -8.78 -14.67
C THR A 427 -16.97 -8.72 -13.51
N PRO A 428 -18.02 -9.57 -13.50
CA PRO A 428 -18.85 -9.76 -12.31
C PRO A 428 -18.03 -10.18 -11.07
N LYS A 429 -16.88 -10.86 -11.26
CA LYS A 429 -15.96 -11.20 -10.17
C LYS A 429 -15.31 -9.95 -9.59
N ASP A 430 -14.93 -9.00 -10.44
CA ASP A 430 -14.36 -7.72 -10.02
C ASP A 430 -15.36 -6.87 -9.25
N ASP A 431 -16.64 -6.90 -9.63
CA ASP A 431 -17.75 -6.25 -8.92
C ASP A 431 -18.05 -6.90 -7.54
N GLY A 432 -17.65 -8.16 -7.33
CA GLY A 432 -17.75 -8.85 -6.03
C GLY A 432 -16.52 -8.69 -5.13
N ARG A 433 -15.31 -8.56 -5.71
CA ARG A 433 -14.03 -8.45 -4.98
C ARG A 433 -13.75 -7.05 -4.44
N GLY A 434 -14.15 -6.07 -5.21
CA GLY A 434 -14.35 -4.70 -4.78
C GLY A 434 -15.56 -4.22 -5.55
N PRO A 435 -16.03 -3.00 -5.34
CA PRO A 435 -17.18 -2.47 -6.05
C PRO A 435 -17.01 -2.30 -7.59
N GLY A 436 -15.99 -2.91 -8.22
CA GLY A 436 -15.71 -2.84 -9.65
C GLY A 436 -15.86 -1.43 -10.20
N ARG A 437 -16.84 -1.24 -11.09
CA ARG A 437 -17.20 0.08 -11.67
C ARG A 437 -17.74 1.11 -10.67
N ASP A 438 -18.37 0.67 -9.59
CA ASP A 438 -18.96 1.50 -8.54
C ASP A 438 -17.93 1.90 -7.46
N ARG A 439 -16.62 1.65 -7.66
CA ARG A 439 -15.61 1.92 -6.62
C ARG A 439 -15.57 3.35 -6.11
N GLY A 440 -15.80 4.33 -6.98
CA GLY A 440 -15.88 5.73 -6.55
C GLY A 440 -17.05 6.00 -5.59
N LEU A 441 -18.22 5.41 -5.85
CA LEU A 441 -19.40 5.55 -5.00
C LEU A 441 -19.25 4.78 -3.69
N PHE A 442 -18.70 3.56 -3.77
CA PHE A 442 -18.42 2.76 -2.59
C PHE A 442 -17.45 3.44 -1.63
N ILE A 443 -16.39 4.10 -2.13
CA ILE A 443 -15.44 4.85 -1.28
C ILE A 443 -16.18 5.89 -0.45
N GLY A 444 -16.94 6.78 -1.10
CA GLY A 444 -17.73 7.78 -0.37
C GLY A 444 -18.76 7.15 0.57
N GLY A 445 -19.39 6.04 0.16
CA GLY A 445 -20.36 5.32 0.98
C GLY A 445 -19.78 4.70 2.23
N ILE A 446 -18.68 3.94 2.13
CA ILE A 446 -18.08 3.29 3.30
C ILE A 446 -17.43 4.29 4.26
N GLU A 447 -16.91 5.41 3.75
CA GLU A 447 -16.37 6.50 4.57
C GLU A 447 -17.46 7.24 5.35
N ILE A 448 -18.61 7.52 4.72
CA ILE A 448 -19.73 8.24 5.35
C ILE A 448 -20.52 7.33 6.30
N GLU A 449 -20.89 6.13 5.84
CA GLU A 449 -21.80 5.26 6.60
C GLU A 449 -21.05 4.51 7.72
N ASN A 450 -19.77 4.16 7.50
CA ASN A 450 -19.01 3.32 8.42
C ASN A 450 -17.73 3.98 8.96
N ASN A 451 -17.35 5.20 8.59
CA ASN A 451 -16.08 5.79 9.07
C ASN A 451 -14.87 4.90 8.78
N ILE A 452 -14.82 4.30 7.59
CA ILE A 452 -13.74 3.40 7.15
C ILE A 452 -13.21 3.89 5.81
N VAL A 453 -11.91 4.18 5.75
CA VAL A 453 -11.22 4.45 4.48
C VAL A 453 -10.67 3.14 3.95
N PHE A 454 -11.43 2.47 3.07
CA PHE A 454 -10.99 1.19 2.53
C PHE A 454 -10.04 1.36 1.33
N PHE A 455 -10.57 1.80 0.19
CA PHE A 455 -9.75 2.13 -0.98
C PHE A 455 -9.35 3.61 -0.92
N PRO A 456 -8.14 3.98 -1.36
CA PRO A 456 -7.75 5.37 -1.38
C PRO A 456 -8.51 6.15 -2.47
N SER A 457 -8.88 7.38 -2.13
CA SER A 457 -9.17 8.44 -3.09
C SER A 457 -7.88 8.86 -3.83
N SER A 458 -7.87 9.99 -4.53
CA SER A 458 -6.66 10.53 -5.15
C SER A 458 -5.61 11.06 -4.17
N ALA A 459 -5.88 11.06 -2.86
CA ALA A 459 -5.01 11.66 -1.85
C ALA A 459 -3.60 11.07 -1.82
N ILE A 460 -3.45 9.75 -2.00
CA ILE A 460 -2.12 9.10 -2.07
C ILE A 460 -1.37 9.62 -3.30
N LEU A 461 -1.97 9.53 -4.49
CA LEU A 461 -1.40 9.99 -5.75
C LEU A 461 -0.97 11.47 -5.70
N ALA A 462 -1.79 12.33 -5.10
CA ALA A 462 -1.50 13.76 -4.94
C ALA A 462 -0.23 14.02 -4.10
N GLY A 463 -0.01 13.21 -3.06
CA GLY A 463 1.13 13.34 -2.15
C GLY A 463 2.45 12.74 -2.68
N MET A 464 2.41 11.88 -3.70
CA MET A 464 3.60 11.13 -4.16
C MET A 464 4.75 12.01 -4.65
N SER A 465 4.49 13.25 -5.08
CA SER A 465 5.55 14.19 -5.47
C SER A 465 6.52 14.55 -4.35
N LYS A 466 6.09 14.38 -3.10
CA LYS A 466 6.88 14.61 -1.88
C LYS A 466 7.58 13.36 -1.38
N TRP A 467 7.32 12.19 -1.96
CA TRP A 467 7.93 10.95 -1.49
C TRP A 467 9.40 10.89 -1.89
N PRO A 468 10.29 10.43 -0.98
CA PRO A 468 11.72 10.33 -1.28
C PRO A 468 12.06 9.23 -2.28
N SER A 469 11.30 8.13 -2.28
CA SER A 469 11.57 7.00 -3.15
C SER A 469 10.38 6.02 -3.21
N VAL A 470 10.17 5.36 -4.36
CA VAL A 470 9.22 4.24 -4.51
C VAL A 470 9.73 3.11 -5.43
N PHE A 471 9.52 1.85 -5.03
CA PHE A 471 9.58 0.70 -5.93
C PHE A 471 8.17 0.20 -6.20
N LEU A 472 7.87 -0.06 -7.47
CA LEU A 472 6.58 -0.58 -7.91
C LEU A 472 6.82 -1.90 -8.64
N ALA A 473 6.05 -2.93 -8.32
CA ALA A 473 5.98 -4.15 -9.11
C ALA A 473 4.53 -4.57 -9.35
N ARG A 474 4.19 -5.01 -10.56
CA ARG A 474 2.84 -5.49 -10.86
C ARG A 474 2.79 -6.45 -12.03
N GLY A 475 1.71 -7.22 -12.05
CA GLY A 475 1.25 -7.89 -13.25
C GLY A 475 0.70 -6.90 -14.27
N LEU A 476 0.89 -7.18 -15.56
CA LEU A 476 0.37 -6.35 -16.65
C LEU A 476 -1.16 -6.33 -16.67
N TRP A 477 -1.83 -7.40 -16.26
CA TRP A 477 -3.31 -7.47 -16.16
C TRP A 477 -3.82 -7.50 -14.72
N CYS A 478 -3.11 -6.80 -13.84
CA CYS A 478 -3.52 -6.52 -12.47
C CYS A 478 -4.84 -5.71 -12.43
N TYR A 479 -5.80 -6.13 -11.59
CA TYR A 479 -7.13 -5.51 -11.46
C TYR A 479 -7.17 -4.31 -10.52
N ALA A 480 -6.07 -4.04 -9.81
CA ALA A 480 -6.03 -2.93 -8.85
C ALA A 480 -6.34 -1.59 -9.53
N ASP A 481 -5.71 -1.37 -10.68
CA ASP A 481 -5.79 -0.19 -11.55
C ASP A 481 -5.28 -0.52 -12.98
N GLY A 482 -5.50 0.39 -13.92
CA GLY A 482 -4.85 0.35 -15.24
C GLY A 482 -3.34 0.59 -15.12
N LEU A 483 -2.55 0.05 -16.05
CA LEU A 483 -1.08 0.22 -16.04
C LEU A 483 -0.65 1.70 -16.10
N GLU A 484 -1.50 2.56 -16.65
CA GLU A 484 -1.32 4.02 -16.64
C GLU A 484 -1.28 4.61 -15.23
N GLY A 485 -1.98 4.00 -14.26
CA GLY A 485 -1.98 4.41 -12.86
C GLY A 485 -0.60 4.24 -12.22
N SER A 486 -0.03 3.05 -12.32
CA SER A 486 1.34 2.79 -11.85
C SER A 486 2.39 3.65 -12.56
N MET A 487 2.19 3.96 -13.84
CA MET A 487 3.07 4.90 -14.56
C MET A 487 2.97 6.32 -14.01
N ASP A 488 1.77 6.78 -13.64
CA ASP A 488 1.58 8.10 -13.05
C ASP A 488 2.18 8.18 -11.63
N SER A 489 1.88 7.18 -10.79
CA SER A 489 2.49 7.00 -9.48
C SER A 489 4.02 7.04 -9.54
N TYR A 490 4.61 6.27 -10.46
CA TYR A 490 6.05 6.30 -10.74
C TYR A 490 6.51 7.70 -11.17
N SER A 491 5.79 8.35 -12.08
CA SER A 491 6.24 9.62 -12.67
C SER A 491 6.26 10.76 -11.65
N ARG A 492 5.35 10.74 -10.68
CA ARG A 492 5.24 11.77 -9.63
C ARG A 492 6.37 11.75 -8.63
N VAL A 493 6.90 10.58 -8.26
CA VAL A 493 8.00 10.50 -7.30
C VAL A 493 9.27 11.11 -7.90
N ASN A 494 9.80 12.17 -7.27
CA ASN A 494 10.98 12.89 -7.79
C ASN A 494 12.30 12.19 -7.45
N GLY A 495 12.34 11.43 -6.35
CA GLY A 495 13.53 10.72 -5.92
C GLY A 495 13.72 9.36 -6.58
N GLN A 496 14.38 8.45 -5.86
CA GLN A 496 14.78 7.16 -6.42
C GLN A 496 13.57 6.26 -6.69
N LYS A 497 13.42 5.80 -7.93
CA LYS A 497 12.25 5.02 -8.33
C LYS A 497 12.55 3.90 -9.29
N ASP A 498 11.75 2.83 -9.21
CA ASP A 498 11.77 1.72 -10.14
C ASP A 498 10.35 1.19 -10.38
N LEU A 499 10.08 0.68 -11.58
CA LEU A 499 8.81 0.05 -11.94
C LEU A 499 9.10 -1.24 -12.70
N VAL A 500 8.66 -2.36 -12.14
CA VAL A 500 8.84 -3.70 -12.69
C VAL A 500 7.47 -4.26 -13.09
N VAL A 501 7.30 -4.58 -14.36
CA VAL A 501 6.11 -5.28 -14.86
C VAL A 501 6.41 -6.74 -15.15
N VAL A 502 5.40 -7.59 -14.99
CA VAL A 502 5.43 -9.03 -15.27
C VAL A 502 4.21 -9.40 -16.12
N ARG A 503 4.37 -10.35 -17.05
CA ARG A 503 3.23 -10.94 -17.78
C ARG A 503 2.46 -11.88 -16.84
N GLY A 504 1.72 -11.28 -15.90
CA GLY A 504 0.96 -11.96 -14.87
C GLY A 504 -0.23 -11.14 -14.36
N PRO A 505 -1.06 -11.75 -13.51
CA PRO A 505 -2.25 -11.13 -12.90
C PRO A 505 -1.89 -10.33 -11.64
N HIS A 506 -2.91 -9.93 -10.88
CA HIS A 506 -2.75 -9.24 -9.60
C HIS A 506 -2.00 -10.06 -8.52
N PRO A 507 -2.39 -11.32 -8.20
CA PRO A 507 -1.73 -12.11 -7.16
C PRO A 507 -0.27 -12.43 -7.54
N TYR A 508 0.66 -11.94 -6.73
CA TYR A 508 2.11 -12.12 -6.91
C TYR A 508 2.52 -13.59 -6.80
N GLU A 509 1.87 -14.33 -5.92
CA GLU A 509 2.13 -15.73 -5.60
C GLU A 509 1.93 -16.67 -6.80
N THR A 510 1.07 -16.29 -7.76
CA THR A 510 0.81 -17.07 -8.98
C THR A 510 1.73 -16.70 -10.15
N TRP A 511 2.57 -15.67 -10.00
CA TRP A 511 3.53 -15.32 -11.04
C TRP A 511 4.54 -16.45 -11.24
N PRO A 512 5.08 -16.61 -12.45
CA PRO A 512 6.12 -17.59 -12.72
C PRO A 512 7.31 -17.44 -11.77
N ASP A 513 7.89 -18.56 -11.30
CA ASP A 513 8.97 -18.54 -10.31
C ASP A 513 10.19 -17.73 -10.75
N GLN A 514 10.52 -17.76 -12.05
CA GLN A 514 11.58 -16.94 -12.64
C GLN A 514 11.28 -15.44 -12.47
N GLU A 515 10.04 -15.03 -12.65
CA GLU A 515 9.63 -13.63 -12.54
C GLU A 515 9.53 -13.20 -11.08
N LYS A 516 9.04 -14.06 -10.18
CA LYS A 516 9.10 -13.83 -8.72
C LYS A 516 10.56 -13.60 -8.27
N ARG A 517 11.50 -14.42 -8.74
CA ARG A 517 12.94 -14.23 -8.46
C ARG A 517 13.45 -12.89 -8.98
N ARG A 518 13.19 -12.57 -10.25
CA ARG A 518 13.61 -11.32 -10.89
C ARG A 518 13.08 -10.08 -10.14
N VAL A 519 11.82 -10.11 -9.73
CA VAL A 519 11.18 -9.03 -8.97
C VAL A 519 11.83 -8.87 -7.60
N LYS A 520 12.06 -9.97 -6.87
CA LYS A 520 12.76 -9.93 -5.57
C LYS A 520 14.18 -9.39 -5.68
N GLU A 521 14.95 -9.85 -6.65
CA GLU A 521 16.31 -9.36 -6.92
C GLU A 521 16.31 -7.85 -7.20
N ARG A 522 15.37 -7.37 -8.03
CA ARG A 522 15.22 -5.94 -8.34
C ARG A 522 14.77 -5.12 -7.14
N MET A 523 13.85 -5.65 -6.34
CA MET A 523 13.39 -5.01 -5.11
C MET A 523 14.52 -4.88 -4.09
N ILE A 524 15.32 -5.93 -3.89
CA ILE A 524 16.51 -5.92 -3.02
C ILE A 524 17.53 -4.91 -3.52
N ALA A 525 17.88 -4.93 -4.82
CA ALA A 525 18.85 -4.00 -5.39
C ALA A 525 18.40 -2.53 -5.24
N TYR A 526 17.10 -2.29 -5.41
CA TYR A 526 16.48 -0.99 -5.17
C TYR A 526 16.58 -0.57 -3.69
N ALA A 527 16.13 -1.42 -2.76
CA ALA A 527 16.14 -1.11 -1.33
C ALA A 527 17.57 -0.84 -0.83
N GLN A 528 18.55 -1.61 -1.30
CA GLN A 528 19.97 -1.38 -0.98
C GLN A 528 20.46 -0.05 -1.54
N ALA A 529 20.06 0.31 -2.76
CA ALA A 529 20.43 1.59 -3.35
C ALA A 529 19.85 2.77 -2.56
N VAL A 530 18.59 2.69 -2.13
CA VAL A 530 17.93 3.72 -1.31
C VAL A 530 18.62 3.88 0.04
N VAL A 531 18.80 2.78 0.78
CA VAL A 531 19.39 2.81 2.14
C VAL A 531 20.84 3.29 2.12
N LEU A 532 21.59 2.96 1.08
CA LEU A 532 23.00 3.37 0.93
C LEU A 532 23.17 4.71 0.21
N GLY A 533 22.09 5.38 -0.20
CA GLY A 533 22.16 6.66 -0.93
C GLY A 533 22.82 6.57 -2.31
N ARG A 534 22.71 5.42 -2.99
CA ARG A 534 23.28 5.21 -4.32
C ARG A 534 22.44 5.94 -5.38
N LYS A 535 23.11 6.59 -6.32
CA LYS A 535 22.45 7.31 -7.43
C LYS A 535 21.81 6.38 -8.48
N THR A 536 22.28 5.14 -8.59
CA THR A 536 21.83 4.18 -9.59
C THR A 536 21.29 2.91 -8.93
N ILE A 537 20.32 2.28 -9.60
CA ILE A 537 19.73 0.99 -9.19
C ILE A 537 20.28 -0.08 -10.14
N PRO A 538 21.08 -1.04 -9.64
CA PRO A 538 21.63 -2.10 -10.48
C PRO A 538 20.53 -2.86 -11.22
N GLY A 539 20.79 -3.14 -12.51
CA GLY A 539 19.87 -3.89 -13.36
C GLY A 539 18.60 -3.14 -13.77
N ARG A 540 18.41 -1.86 -13.39
CA ARG A 540 17.23 -1.06 -13.76
C ARG A 540 17.02 -1.02 -15.27
N ARG A 541 15.77 -1.26 -15.70
CA ARG A 541 15.36 -1.16 -17.10
C ARG A 541 14.68 0.19 -17.31
N THR A 542 15.18 0.98 -18.24
CA THR A 542 14.61 2.29 -18.60
C THR A 542 13.52 2.12 -19.66
N TRP A 543 12.55 3.02 -19.65
CA TRP A 543 11.45 3.09 -20.59
C TRP A 543 10.99 4.55 -20.67
N SER A 544 10.50 4.97 -21.83
CA SER A 544 10.06 6.34 -22.11
C SER A 544 8.56 6.46 -22.39
N ASN A 545 7.89 5.33 -22.62
CA ASN A 545 6.46 5.22 -22.88
C ASN A 545 5.93 3.85 -22.42
N MET A 546 4.61 3.68 -22.41
CA MET A 546 3.97 2.43 -21.95
C MET A 546 4.39 1.20 -22.77
N LYS A 547 4.57 1.33 -24.08
CA LYS A 547 4.98 0.19 -24.93
C LYS A 547 6.38 -0.30 -24.58
N GLU A 548 7.32 0.62 -24.34
CA GLU A 548 8.66 0.29 -23.86
C GLU A 548 8.63 -0.34 -22.47
N LEU A 549 7.77 0.15 -21.56
CA LEU A 549 7.58 -0.46 -20.25
C LEU A 549 7.11 -1.91 -20.37
N VAL A 550 6.07 -2.18 -21.18
CA VAL A 550 5.60 -3.54 -21.47
C VAL A 550 6.72 -4.38 -22.11
N GLY A 551 7.54 -3.78 -22.97
CA GLY A 551 8.74 -4.38 -23.55
C GLY A 551 9.84 -4.73 -22.54
N THR A 552 9.79 -4.20 -21.32
CA THR A 552 10.70 -4.62 -20.24
C THR A 552 10.33 -5.96 -19.62
N THR A 553 9.19 -6.58 -19.97
CA THR A 553 8.84 -7.93 -19.49
C THR A 553 9.72 -9.01 -20.12
N SER A 554 10.09 -10.04 -19.34
CA SER A 554 10.68 -11.25 -19.90
C SER A 554 9.65 -12.02 -20.72
N ASP A 555 10.10 -12.90 -21.63
CA ASP A 555 9.22 -13.83 -22.33
C ASP A 555 8.84 -15.04 -21.45
N VAL A 556 8.30 -14.73 -20.28
CA VAL A 556 7.83 -15.69 -19.28
C VAL A 556 6.42 -15.28 -18.91
N TRP A 557 5.49 -16.21 -19.02
CA TRP A 557 4.06 -15.94 -18.91
C TRP A 557 3.49 -16.68 -17.71
N GLU A 558 2.55 -16.05 -17.02
CA GLU A 558 1.65 -16.80 -16.16
C GLU A 558 0.95 -17.91 -16.98
N PRO A 559 0.92 -19.17 -16.51
CA PRO A 559 0.58 -20.33 -17.33
C PRO A 559 -0.76 -20.26 -18.06
N SER A 560 -1.79 -19.69 -17.43
CA SER A 560 -3.13 -19.64 -18.02
C SER A 560 -3.27 -18.63 -19.16
N THR A 561 -2.27 -17.76 -19.34
CA THR A 561 -2.23 -16.70 -20.37
C THR A 561 -1.15 -16.96 -21.42
N GLN A 562 -0.41 -18.06 -21.31
CA GLN A 562 0.68 -18.37 -22.23
C GLN A 562 0.14 -18.54 -23.66
N PRO A 563 0.69 -17.81 -24.66
CA PRO A 563 0.29 -17.99 -26.04
C PRO A 563 0.52 -19.44 -26.49
N GLN A 564 -0.49 -20.06 -27.10
CA GLN A 564 -0.31 -21.37 -27.69
C GLN A 564 0.66 -21.25 -28.87
N LEU A 565 1.76 -22.02 -28.82
CA LEU A 565 2.61 -22.19 -29.99
C LEU A 565 1.76 -22.86 -31.07
N SER A 566 1.57 -22.19 -32.22
CA SER A 566 1.01 -22.87 -33.38
C SER A 566 1.97 -24.01 -33.73
N ARG A 567 1.50 -25.25 -33.56
CA ARG A 567 2.21 -26.41 -34.13
C ARG A 567 2.22 -26.18 -35.64
N ARG A 568 3.40 -25.93 -36.20
CA ARG A 568 3.59 -25.97 -37.65
C ARG A 568 3.40 -27.38 -38.16
#